data_AF-A0A6J4X487-F1
#
_entry.id   AF-A0A6J4X487-F1
#
_cell.length_a   1.000
_cell.length_b   1.000
_cell.length_c   1.000
_cell.angle_alpha   90.00
_cell.angle_beta   90.00
_cell.angle_gamma   90.00
#
_symmetry.space_group_name_H-M   'P 1'
#
loop_
_entity.id
_entity.type
_entity.pdbx_description
1 polymer ?
#
loop_
_entity_poly.entity_id
_entity_poly.type
_entity_poly.pdbx_seq_one_letter_code
_entity_poly.pdbx_strand_id
1 'polypeptide(L)'
;MKTSLLFNDLILAELVSSFRVRNQRKIVKLLYNIDKLELSINWDQIMEFQFKCLKNGLNGIGIPDLIVAQNVKQNHCERYSLDRHFKLMQDILRLKLME
;
A
#
# COMPACT_ATOMS: atom_id res chain seq x y z
N MET A 1 19.10 -8.00 6.48
CA MET A 1 17.90 -7.26 6.04
C MET A 1 16.72 -8.22 6.01
N LYS A 2 15.67 -7.95 6.77
CA LYS A 2 14.45 -8.78 6.78
C LYS A 2 13.55 -8.24 5.67
N THR A 3 13.53 -8.89 4.51
CA THR A 3 12.65 -8.55 3.38
C THR A 3 11.21 -8.92 3.75
N SER A 4 10.60 -8.11 4.61
CA SER A 4 9.23 -8.31 5.05
C SER A 4 8.35 -7.73 3.96
N LEU A 5 7.74 -8.59 3.12
CA LEU A 5 6.67 -8.12 2.24
C LEU A 5 5.64 -7.43 3.13
N LEU A 6 5.28 -6.19 2.78
CA LEU A 6 4.24 -5.43 3.47
C LEU A 6 2.89 -6.11 3.20
N PHE A 7 2.58 -7.17 3.93
CA PHE A 7 1.25 -7.76 3.97
C PHE A 7 0.53 -7.17 5.17
N ASN A 8 -0.58 -6.50 4.89
CA ASN A 8 -1.48 -6.01 5.90
C ASN A 8 -2.92 -6.34 5.48
N ASP A 9 -3.88 -6.10 6.37
CA ASP A 9 -5.27 -6.48 6.11
C ASP A 9 -5.90 -5.74 4.91
N LEU A 10 -5.39 -4.55 4.56
CA LEU A 10 -5.84 -3.81 3.38
C LEU A 10 -5.41 -4.53 2.08
N ILE A 11 -4.13 -4.87 1.96
CA ILE A 11 -3.59 -5.60 0.80
C ILE A 11 -4.21 -7.00 0.71
N LEU A 12 -4.40 -7.66 1.85
CA LEU A 12 -5.06 -8.96 1.89
C LEU A 12 -6.51 -8.87 1.38
N ALA A 13 -7.25 -7.81 1.72
CA ALA A 13 -8.62 -7.62 1.26
C ALA A 13 -8.72 -7.52 -0.28
N GLU A 14 -7.83 -6.76 -0.93
CA GLU A 14 -7.79 -6.63 -2.39
C GLU A 14 -7.35 -7.94 -3.08
N LEU A 15 -6.31 -8.59 -2.56
CA LEU A 15 -5.82 -9.84 -3.14
C LEU A 15 -6.84 -10.97 -2.98
N VAL A 16 -7.37 -11.19 -1.76
CA VAL A 16 -8.32 -12.28 -1.50
C VAL A 16 -9.60 -12.10 -2.31
N SER A 17 -10.11 -10.89 -2.43
CA SER A 17 -11.31 -10.63 -3.25
C SER A 17 -11.07 -10.97 -4.72
N SER A 18 -9.97 -10.50 -5.31
CA SER A 18 -9.62 -10.80 -6.71
C SER A 18 -9.42 -12.30 -6.96
N PHE A 19 -8.79 -13.02 -6.04
CA PHE A 19 -8.58 -14.46 -6.15
C PHE A 19 -9.84 -15.28 -5.92
N ARG A 20 -10.76 -14.81 -5.07
CA ARG A 20 -12.08 -15.44 -4.87
C ARG A 20 -12.93 -15.40 -6.13
N VAL A 21 -12.99 -14.26 -6.82
CA VAL A 21 -13.70 -14.13 -8.11
C VAL A 21 -13.14 -15.12 -9.15
N ARG A 22 -11.83 -15.40 -9.10
CA ARG A 22 -11.14 -16.36 -9.97
C ARG A 22 -11.15 -17.81 -9.45
N ASN A 23 -11.88 -18.10 -8.36
CA ASN A 23 -11.94 -19.42 -7.70
C ASN A 23 -10.58 -20.00 -7.26
N GLN A 24 -9.57 -19.15 -7.01
CA GLN A 24 -8.21 -19.59 -6.66
C GLN A 24 -8.05 -19.88 -5.15
N ARG A 25 -8.74 -20.92 -4.66
CA ARG A 25 -8.81 -21.27 -3.22
C ARG A 25 -7.45 -21.58 -2.58
N LYS A 26 -6.53 -22.20 -3.33
CA LYS A 26 -5.19 -22.55 -2.82
C LYS A 26 -4.36 -21.29 -2.50
N ILE A 27 -4.41 -20.29 -3.37
CA ILE A 27 -3.69 -19.02 -3.18
C ILE A 27 -4.28 -18.27 -2.00
N VAL A 28 -5.62 -18.18 -1.90
CA VAL A 28 -6.29 -17.56 -0.75
C VAL A 28 -5.83 -18.17 0.57
N LYS A 29 -5.74 -19.51 0.66
CA LYS A 29 -5.26 -20.18 1.87
C LYS A 29 -3.81 -19.84 2.21
N LEU A 30 -2.94 -19.72 1.21
CA LEU A 30 -1.54 -19.33 1.43
C LEU A 30 -1.42 -17.88 1.91
N LEU A 31 -2.23 -16.96 1.37
CA LEU A 31 -2.22 -15.56 1.78
C LEU A 31 -2.58 -15.36 3.26
N TYR A 32 -3.51 -16.15 3.79
CA TYR A 32 -3.87 -16.11 5.22
C TYR A 32 -2.78 -16.63 6.18
N ASN A 33 -1.74 -17.30 5.66
CA ASN A 33 -0.63 -17.80 6.47
C ASN A 33 0.58 -16.84 6.49
N ILE A 34 0.49 -15.70 5.81
CA ILE A 34 1.57 -14.71 5.77
C ILE A 34 1.46 -13.83 7.01
N ASP A 35 2.60 -13.54 7.65
CA ASP A 35 2.67 -12.59 8.77
C ASP A 35 2.17 -11.21 8.32
N LYS A 36 1.31 -10.63 9.15
CA LYS A 36 0.69 -9.33 8.87
C LYS A 36 1.35 -8.23 9.69
N LEU A 37 1.65 -7.13 9.03
CA LEU A 37 1.99 -5.88 9.68
C LEU A 37 0.71 -5.15 10.10
N GLU A 38 0.74 -4.63 11.33
CA GLU A 38 -0.35 -3.83 11.85
C GLU A 38 -0.50 -2.51 11.06
N LEU A 39 -1.75 -2.15 10.77
CA LEU A 39 -2.10 -0.90 10.11
C LEU A 39 -2.41 0.16 11.16
N SER A 40 -1.48 1.08 11.38
CA SER A 40 -1.72 2.27 12.19
C SER A 40 -2.17 3.44 11.31
N ILE A 41 -3.49 3.58 11.09
CA ILE A 41 -4.01 4.62 10.20
C ILE A 41 -4.11 5.98 10.93
N ASN A 42 -3.41 6.98 10.42
CA ASN A 42 -3.57 8.38 10.81
C ASN A 42 -4.32 9.14 9.70
N TRP A 43 -5.61 9.40 9.94
CA TRP A 43 -6.52 10.03 8.98
C TRP A 43 -6.15 11.47 8.62
N ASP A 44 -5.61 12.25 9.56
CA ASP A 44 -5.16 13.63 9.28
C ASP A 44 -4.03 13.64 8.25
N GLN A 45 -3.09 12.71 8.37
CA GLN A 45 -2.03 12.54 7.40
C GLN A 45 -2.55 12.00 6.06
N ILE A 46 -3.58 11.14 6.05
CA ILE A 46 -4.22 10.71 4.80
C ILE A 46 -4.84 11.90 4.07
N MET A 47 -5.57 12.77 4.78
CA MET A 47 -6.13 13.99 4.21
C MET A 47 -5.03 14.93 3.68
N GLU A 48 -3.93 15.07 4.42
CA GLU A 48 -2.77 15.86 3.98
C GLU A 48 -2.12 15.28 2.71
N PHE A 49 -1.98 13.96 2.62
CA PHE A 49 -1.43 13.29 1.45
C PHE A 49 -2.34 13.49 0.24
N GLN A 50 -3.64 13.30 0.41
CA GLN A 50 -4.62 13.50 -0.65
C GLN A 50 -4.59 14.94 -1.16
N PHE A 51 -4.55 15.93 -0.26
CA PHE A 51 -4.40 17.33 -0.61
C PHE A 51 -3.13 17.59 -1.42
N LYS A 52 -1.98 17.03 -1.00
CA LYS A 52 -0.71 17.17 -1.73
C LYS A 52 -0.77 16.55 -3.13
N CYS A 53 -1.38 15.36 -3.27
CA CYS A 53 -1.55 14.72 -4.58
C CYS A 53 -2.42 15.58 -5.51
N LEU A 54 -3.59 16.02 -5.05
CA LEU A 54 -4.50 16.87 -5.82
C LEU A 54 -3.84 18.19 -6.23
N LYS A 55 -3.13 18.85 -5.30
CA LYS A 55 -2.42 20.11 -5.57
C LYS A 55 -1.34 19.97 -6.66
N ASN A 56 -0.73 18.79 -6.79
CA ASN A 56 0.28 18.50 -7.81
C ASN A 56 -0.32 17.85 -9.07
N GLY A 57 -1.65 17.88 -9.24
CA GLY A 57 -2.34 17.34 -10.42
C GLY A 57 -2.44 15.81 -10.46
N LEU A 58 -2.05 15.12 -9.39
CA LEU A 58 -2.15 13.67 -9.26
C LEU A 58 -3.54 13.30 -8.74
N ASN A 59 -4.47 13.15 -9.68
CA ASN A 59 -5.87 12.80 -9.42
C ASN A 59 -6.11 11.29 -9.43
N GLY A 60 -7.22 10.85 -8.84
CA GLY A 60 -7.68 9.46 -8.93
C GLY A 60 -6.96 8.48 -8.00
N ILE A 61 -6.12 8.96 -7.07
CA ILE A 61 -5.50 8.11 -6.06
C ILE A 61 -6.56 7.68 -5.03
N GLY A 62 -6.67 6.37 -4.82
CA GLY A 62 -7.56 5.81 -3.83
C GLY A 62 -7.06 6.05 -2.41
N ILE A 63 -7.98 6.18 -1.46
CA ILE A 63 -7.64 6.15 -0.03
C ILE A 63 -6.83 4.89 0.34
N PRO A 64 -7.10 3.67 -0.21
CA PRO A 64 -6.24 2.51 0.00
C PRO A 64 -4.77 2.74 -0.37
N ASP A 65 -4.49 3.37 -1.51
CA ASP A 65 -3.12 3.67 -1.95
C ASP A 65 -2.41 4.61 -0.97
N LEU A 66 -3.13 5.61 -0.45
CA LEU A 66 -2.61 6.54 0.55
C LEU A 66 -2.34 5.86 1.89
N ILE A 67 -3.20 4.92 2.30
CA ILE A 67 -2.99 4.10 3.51
C ILE A 67 -1.73 3.24 3.34
N VAL A 68 -1.52 2.65 2.17
CA VAL A 68 -0.28 1.90 1.88
C VAL A 68 0.94 2.83 1.92
N ALA A 69 0.86 4.03 1.33
CA ALA A 69 1.94 5.01 1.37
C ALA A 69 2.28 5.46 2.82
N GLN A 70 1.27 5.66 3.66
CA GLN A 70 1.45 5.94 5.08
C GLN A 70 2.11 4.77 5.81
N ASN A 71 1.63 3.54 5.59
CA ASN A 71 2.18 2.35 6.25
C ASN A 71 3.65 2.12 5.90
N VAL A 72 4.04 2.36 4.64
CA VAL A 72 5.44 2.37 4.17
C VAL A 72 6.26 3.40 4.94
N LYS A 73 5.75 4.64 5.03
CA LYS A 73 6.45 5.74 5.70
C LYS A 73 6.66 5.50 7.19
N GLN A 74 5.68 4.90 7.86
CA GLN A 74 5.70 4.60 9.29
C GLN A 74 6.66 3.46 9.63
N ASN A 75 6.70 2.40 8.81
CA ASN A 75 7.50 1.21 9.11
C ASN A 75 8.94 1.28 8.55
N HIS A 76 9.31 2.39 7.92
CA HIS A 76 10.60 2.53 7.20
C HIS A 76 10.90 1.37 6.24
N CYS A 77 9.85 0.69 5.76
CA CYS A 77 10.00 -0.44 4.86
C CYS A 77 10.28 0.08 3.45
N GLU A 78 11.28 -0.49 2.81
CA GLU A 78 11.56 -0.25 1.40
C GLU A 78 10.61 -1.13 0.58
N ARG A 79 9.72 -0.50 -0.18
CA ARG A 79 8.77 -1.23 -1.03
C ARG A 79 9.32 -1.32 -2.46
N TYR A 80 9.28 -2.53 -3.03
CA TYR A 80 9.29 -2.74 -4.47
C TYR A 80 7.86 -2.54 -5.01
N SER A 81 7.64 -1.51 -5.81
CA SER A 81 6.37 -1.29 -6.51
C SER A 81 6.63 -0.95 -7.97
N LEU A 82 6.11 -1.75 -8.89
CA LEU A 82 6.10 -1.43 -10.33
C LEU A 82 4.99 -0.42 -10.69
N ASP A 83 4.17 -0.01 -9.72
CA ASP A 83 3.03 0.86 -9.94
C ASP A 83 3.48 2.33 -10.14
N ARG A 84 3.07 2.91 -11.28
CA ARG A 84 3.37 4.29 -11.67
C ARG A 84 2.83 5.31 -10.66
N HIS A 85 1.70 5.05 -10.01
CA HIS A 85 1.15 5.95 -8.98
C HIS A 85 2.09 6.06 -7.79
N PHE A 86 2.74 4.96 -7.38
CA PHE A 86 3.71 4.99 -6.28
C PHE A 86 4.99 5.75 -6.64
N LYS A 87 5.47 5.66 -7.88
CA LYS A 87 6.59 6.49 -8.34
C LYS A 87 6.25 7.98 -8.29
N LEU A 88 5.07 8.38 -8.77
CA LEU A 88 4.63 9.78 -8.71
C LEU A 88 4.39 10.26 -7.27
N MET A 89 3.84 9.40 -6.41
CA MET A 89 3.69 9.69 -4.97
C MET A 89 5.04 9.80 -4.26
N GLN A 90 6.08 9.12 -4.74
CA GLN A 90 7.42 9.16 -4.13
C GLN A 90 7.94 10.59 -4.04
N ASP A 91 7.86 11.34 -5.14
CA ASP A 91 8.35 12.72 -5.21
C ASP A 91 7.48 13.66 -4.36
N ILE A 92 6.16 13.49 -4.40
CA ILE A 92 5.20 14.36 -3.72
C ILE A 92 5.23 14.14 -2.19
N LEU A 93 5.31 12.88 -1.75
CA LEU A 93 5.16 12.48 -0.34
C LEU A 93 6.50 12.14 0.35
N ARG A 94 7.59 12.18 -0.43
CA ARG A 94 8.96 11.82 -0.02
C ARG A 94 9.03 10.40 0.54
N LEU A 95 8.48 9.45 -0.21
CA LEU A 95 8.56 8.03 0.14
C LEU A 95 9.95 7.48 -0.21
N LYS A 96 10.44 6.50 0.55
CA LYS A 96 11.64 5.74 0.18
C LYS A 96 11.20 4.49 -0.58
N LEU A 97 11.39 4.49 -1.90
CA LEU A 97 11.23 3.30 -2.75
C LEU A 97 12.62 2.87 -3.21
N MET A 98 12.91 1.56 -3.20
CA MET A 98 14.07 0.99 -3.90
C MET A 98 13.64 0.55 -5.31
N GLU A 99 14.52 0.75 -6.30
CA GLU A 99 14.36 0.25 -7.67
C GLU A 99 14.67 -1.25 -7.79
#